data_AF-A0A135VYV5-F1
#
_entry.id   AF-A0A135VYV5-F1
#
_cell.length_a   1.000
_cell.length_b   1.000
_cell.length_c   1.000
_cell.angle_alpha   90.00
_cell.angle_beta   90.00
_cell.angle_gamma   90.00
#
_symmetry.space_group_name_H-M   'P 1'
#
loop_
_entity.id
_entity.type
_entity.pdbx_description
1 polymer ?
#
loop_
_entity_poly.entity_id
_entity_poly.type
_entity_poly.pdbx_seq_one_letter_code
_entity_poly.pdbx_strand_id
1 'polypeptide(L)'
;MIALSASRRVGVSERLHELERIREEVRENPGGVPRETRRYFWKLVRQIKRESEPSDEEIVLAAEVRSILFEADRGRTYRLGPALAAMSILGAVSFIAYLWLVGTPLDWSNVLVWTLGDLLQFAMRFISIFFIITFFYPLGRFIAGTILGIRIEGFCRDEYYEPTLKIDYVSFLKAPPQKRKWFFFFSGIWTIITSILAGVIGFFVGGDITPFIPAVFLIFFEGYVILTGTAKKSRGEMGHYNREKKIERVWKKRLSNQTS
;
A
#
# COMPACT_ATOMS: atom_id res chain seq x y z
N MET A 1 -41.10 1.33 -1.03
CA MET A 1 -40.01 1.10 -0.06
C MET A 1 -39.80 -0.38 0.30
N ILE A 2 -40.84 -1.21 0.44
CA ILE A 2 -40.74 -2.63 0.87
C ILE A 2 -39.99 -3.53 -0.14
N ALA A 3 -40.21 -3.38 -1.44
CA ALA A 3 -39.58 -4.25 -2.46
C ALA A 3 -38.04 -4.09 -2.56
N LEU A 4 -37.51 -2.88 -2.33
CA LEU A 4 -36.06 -2.64 -2.32
C LEU A 4 -35.38 -3.27 -1.10
N SER A 5 -36.06 -3.32 0.04
CA SER A 5 -35.57 -4.00 1.24
C SER A 5 -35.51 -5.52 1.04
N ALA A 6 -36.50 -6.11 0.38
CA ALA A 6 -36.53 -7.55 0.15
C ALA A 6 -35.42 -8.01 -0.82
N SER A 7 -35.26 -7.33 -1.96
CA SER A 7 -34.19 -7.63 -2.92
C SER A 7 -32.79 -7.48 -2.32
N ARG A 8 -32.59 -6.47 -1.45
CA ARG A 8 -31.31 -6.28 -0.74
C ARG A 8 -31.00 -7.43 0.22
N ARG A 9 -32.00 -7.94 0.95
CA ARG A 9 -31.81 -9.08 1.88
C ARG A 9 -31.47 -10.37 1.13
N VAL A 10 -32.14 -10.65 0.02
CA VAL A 10 -31.87 -11.85 -0.81
C VAL A 10 -30.45 -11.84 -1.37
N GLY A 11 -29.97 -10.67 -1.84
CA GLY A 11 -28.60 -10.54 -2.33
C GLY A 11 -27.53 -10.73 -1.25
N VAL A 12 -27.80 -10.31 -0.01
CA VAL A 12 -26.88 -10.52 1.13
C VAL A 12 -26.80 -12.00 1.48
N SER A 13 -27.91 -12.72 1.54
CA SER A 13 -27.91 -14.16 1.85
C SER A 13 -27.16 -14.99 0.80
N GLU A 14 -27.29 -14.65 -0.48
CA GLU A 14 -26.58 -15.38 -1.57
C GLU A 14 -25.06 -15.17 -1.49
N ARG A 15 -24.62 -13.92 -1.28
CA ARG A 15 -23.18 -13.63 -1.15
C ARG A 15 -22.56 -14.27 0.07
N LEU A 16 -23.29 -14.30 1.19
CA LEU A 16 -22.82 -14.94 2.41
C LEU A 16 -22.59 -16.44 2.18
N HIS A 17 -23.56 -17.12 1.59
CA HIS A 17 -23.43 -18.54 1.21
C HIS A 17 -22.23 -18.78 0.28
N GLU A 18 -22.02 -17.93 -0.74
CA GLU A 18 -20.86 -18.05 -1.62
C GLU A 18 -19.53 -17.79 -0.91
N LEU A 19 -19.48 -16.85 0.03
CA LEU A 19 -18.29 -16.62 0.85
C LEU A 19 -18.00 -17.82 1.77
N GLU A 20 -19.03 -18.48 2.30
CA GLU A 20 -18.88 -19.69 3.12
C GLU A 20 -18.34 -20.85 2.29
N ARG A 21 -18.92 -21.07 1.11
CA ARG A 21 -18.43 -22.06 0.15
C ARG A 21 -16.95 -21.85 -0.18
N ILE A 22 -16.56 -20.59 -0.46
CA ILE A 22 -15.15 -20.24 -0.73
C ILE A 22 -14.29 -20.43 0.53
N ARG A 23 -14.79 -20.12 1.73
CA ARG A 23 -14.06 -20.34 2.98
C ARG A 23 -13.69 -21.80 3.15
N GLU A 24 -14.65 -22.71 2.97
CA GLU A 24 -14.38 -24.15 3.10
C GLU A 24 -13.36 -24.62 2.06
N GLU A 25 -13.52 -24.23 0.78
CA GLU A 25 -12.57 -24.54 -0.29
C GLU A 25 -11.14 -24.02 0.01
N VAL A 26 -11.04 -22.82 0.55
CA VAL A 26 -9.77 -22.18 0.95
C VAL A 26 -9.17 -22.82 2.19
N ARG A 27 -9.98 -23.31 3.14
CA ARG A 27 -9.51 -24.01 4.35
C ARG A 27 -8.97 -25.40 4.03
N GLU A 28 -9.62 -26.13 3.13
CA GLU A 28 -9.22 -27.48 2.73
C GLU A 28 -7.87 -27.49 2.00
N ASN A 29 -7.66 -26.55 1.06
CA ASN A 29 -6.42 -26.48 0.29
C ASN A 29 -5.96 -25.04 0.01
N PRO A 30 -5.43 -24.30 1.01
CA PRO A 30 -5.09 -22.89 0.87
C PRO A 30 -4.16 -22.55 -0.30
N GLY A 31 -3.16 -23.41 -0.55
CA GLY A 31 -2.17 -23.23 -1.62
C GLY A 31 -2.70 -23.58 -3.01
N GLY A 32 -3.64 -24.52 -3.10
CA GLY A 32 -4.18 -25.06 -4.35
C GLY A 32 -5.50 -24.45 -4.83
N VAL A 33 -6.00 -23.38 -4.19
CA VAL A 33 -7.28 -22.75 -4.58
C VAL A 33 -7.26 -22.33 -6.06
N PRO A 34 -8.22 -22.80 -6.89
CA PRO A 34 -8.34 -22.44 -8.30
C PRO A 34 -8.35 -20.92 -8.55
N ARG A 35 -7.76 -20.51 -9.68
CA ARG A 35 -7.70 -19.10 -10.09
C ARG A 35 -9.09 -18.49 -10.25
N GLU A 36 -10.07 -19.28 -10.67
CA GLU A 36 -11.46 -18.86 -10.85
C GLU A 36 -12.13 -18.53 -9.51
N THR A 37 -11.97 -19.40 -8.51
CA THR A 37 -12.43 -19.17 -7.13
C THR A 37 -11.82 -17.90 -6.56
N ARG A 38 -10.50 -17.71 -6.68
CA ARG A 38 -9.83 -16.47 -6.24
C ARG A 38 -10.39 -15.24 -6.96
N ARG A 39 -10.63 -15.32 -8.27
CA ARG A 39 -11.22 -14.22 -9.06
C ARG A 39 -12.64 -13.90 -8.61
N TYR A 40 -13.43 -14.92 -8.32
CA TYR A 40 -14.80 -14.78 -7.85
C TYR A 40 -14.86 -14.18 -6.45
N PHE A 41 -14.02 -14.63 -5.52
CA PHE A 41 -13.82 -14.01 -4.21
C PHE A 41 -13.55 -12.49 -4.32
N TRP A 42 -12.61 -12.07 -5.16
CA TRP A 42 -12.32 -10.64 -5.38
C TRP A 42 -13.45 -9.88 -6.08
N LYS A 43 -14.39 -10.57 -6.75
CA LYS A 43 -15.62 -9.96 -7.28
C LYS A 43 -16.59 -9.66 -6.13
N LEU A 44 -16.82 -10.63 -5.21
CA LEU A 44 -17.67 -10.46 -4.03
C LEU A 44 -17.16 -9.33 -3.12
N VAL A 45 -15.86 -9.33 -2.80
CA VAL A 45 -15.21 -8.27 -2.02
C VAL A 45 -15.41 -6.89 -2.64
N ARG A 46 -15.37 -6.77 -3.97
CA ARG A 46 -15.62 -5.49 -4.65
C ARG A 46 -17.08 -5.05 -4.55
N GLN A 47 -18.03 -5.97 -4.45
CA GLN A 47 -19.44 -5.65 -4.21
C GLN A 47 -19.59 -5.11 -2.79
N ILE A 48 -19.06 -5.80 -1.78
CA ILE A 48 -19.03 -5.38 -0.36
C ILE A 48 -18.49 -3.95 -0.23
N LYS A 49 -17.31 -3.68 -0.82
CA LYS A 49 -16.66 -2.36 -0.77
C LYS A 49 -17.48 -1.20 -1.37
N ARG A 50 -18.46 -1.49 -2.23
CA ARG A 50 -19.31 -0.50 -2.93
C ARG A 50 -20.65 -0.28 -2.23
N GLU A 51 -20.94 -1.01 -1.17
CA GLU A 51 -22.15 -0.82 -0.39
C GLU A 51 -21.97 0.27 0.67
N SER A 52 -23.05 0.99 0.96
CA SER A 52 -23.06 1.99 2.04
C SER A 52 -22.93 1.32 3.39
N GLU A 53 -23.65 0.21 3.57
CA GLU A 53 -23.78 -0.56 4.80
C GLU A 53 -23.70 -2.04 4.44
N PRO A 54 -22.49 -2.60 4.23
CA PRO A 54 -22.31 -4.04 4.09
C PRO A 54 -22.61 -4.77 5.40
N SER A 55 -22.99 -6.05 5.33
CA SER A 55 -23.19 -6.87 6.53
C SER A 55 -21.86 -7.11 7.27
N ASP A 56 -21.89 -7.01 8.60
CA ASP A 56 -20.72 -7.30 9.43
C ASP A 56 -20.26 -8.76 9.29
N GLU A 57 -21.19 -9.69 9.09
CA GLU A 57 -20.89 -11.11 8.85
C GLU A 57 -20.13 -11.30 7.54
N GLU A 58 -20.56 -10.64 6.45
CA GLU A 58 -19.86 -10.68 5.16
C GLU A 58 -18.45 -10.09 5.27
N ILE A 59 -18.29 -9.01 6.04
CA ILE A 59 -16.99 -8.38 6.28
C ILE A 59 -16.05 -9.35 6.99
N VAL A 60 -16.51 -9.96 8.09
CA VAL A 60 -15.70 -10.89 8.89
C VAL A 60 -15.31 -12.10 8.05
N LEU A 61 -16.26 -12.69 7.34
CA LEU A 61 -16.02 -13.86 6.51
C LEU A 61 -15.08 -13.55 5.34
N ALA A 62 -15.25 -12.41 4.66
CA ALA A 62 -14.34 -11.98 3.61
C ALA A 62 -12.92 -11.68 4.14
N ALA A 63 -12.80 -11.17 5.37
CA ALA A 63 -11.52 -10.96 6.03
C ALA A 63 -10.82 -12.27 6.39
N GLU A 64 -11.57 -13.25 6.87
CA GLU A 64 -11.06 -14.59 7.17
C GLU A 64 -10.52 -15.27 5.91
N VAL A 65 -11.33 -15.35 4.85
CA VAL A 65 -10.92 -15.93 3.55
C VAL A 65 -9.67 -15.24 3.02
N ARG A 66 -9.60 -13.89 3.10
CA ARG A 66 -8.40 -13.16 2.70
C ARG A 66 -7.19 -13.56 3.54
N SER A 67 -7.34 -13.71 4.86
CA SER A 67 -6.22 -14.02 5.74
C SER A 67 -5.63 -15.39 5.42
N ILE A 68 -6.47 -16.41 5.19
CA ILE A 68 -6.01 -17.75 4.81
C ILE A 68 -5.28 -17.71 3.46
N LEU A 69 -5.89 -17.07 2.45
CA LEU A 69 -5.25 -16.88 1.14
C LEU A 69 -3.94 -16.10 1.23
N PHE A 70 -3.88 -15.10 2.11
CA PHE A 70 -2.71 -14.28 2.33
C PHE A 70 -1.57 -15.11 2.94
N GLU A 71 -1.84 -15.89 3.98
CA GLU A 71 -0.81 -16.73 4.62
C GLU A 71 -0.29 -17.82 3.69
N ALA A 72 -1.16 -18.40 2.86
CA ALA A 72 -0.78 -19.37 1.85
C ALA A 72 0.15 -18.77 0.77
N ASP A 73 -0.06 -17.51 0.38
CA ASP A 73 0.69 -16.84 -0.70
C ASP A 73 1.94 -16.10 -0.19
N ARG A 74 1.88 -15.51 1.01
CA ARG A 74 2.89 -14.56 1.53
C ARG A 74 3.62 -15.06 2.77
N GLY A 75 3.15 -16.14 3.37
CA GLY A 75 3.69 -16.68 4.62
C GLY A 75 3.21 -15.92 5.86
N ARG A 76 4.01 -16.00 6.93
CA ARG A 76 3.61 -15.56 8.26
C ARG A 76 3.57 -14.04 8.41
N THR A 77 2.69 -13.59 9.29
CA THR A 77 2.63 -12.20 9.77
C THR A 77 3.41 -12.09 11.08
N TYR A 78 4.34 -11.15 11.16
CA TYR A 78 5.19 -10.90 12.31
C TYR A 78 4.65 -9.76 13.16
N ARG A 79 5.06 -9.71 14.45
CA ARG A 79 4.64 -8.66 15.38
C ARG A 79 5.06 -7.28 14.87
N LEU A 80 4.10 -6.35 14.85
CA LEU A 80 4.26 -5.01 14.27
C LEU A 80 5.39 -4.21 14.93
N GLY A 81 5.38 -4.10 16.27
CA GLY A 81 6.29 -3.21 17.01
C GLY A 81 7.78 -3.52 16.76
N PRO A 82 8.26 -4.74 17.06
CA PRO A 82 9.67 -5.09 16.84
C PRO A 82 10.10 -4.96 15.37
N ALA A 83 9.24 -5.33 14.43
CA ALA A 83 9.54 -5.21 13.01
C ALA A 83 9.63 -3.74 12.56
N LEU A 84 8.71 -2.88 12.99
CA LEU A 84 8.74 -1.45 12.69
C LEU A 84 9.96 -0.77 13.31
N ALA A 85 10.34 -1.15 14.53
CA ALA A 85 11.55 -0.68 15.18
C ALA A 85 12.81 -1.10 14.40
N ALA A 86 12.92 -2.37 14.00
CA ALA A 86 14.04 -2.87 13.20
C ALA A 86 14.17 -2.13 11.86
N MET A 87 13.06 -1.95 11.14
CA MET A 87 13.04 -1.19 9.88
C MET A 87 13.46 0.26 10.09
N SER A 88 13.02 0.90 11.17
CA SER A 88 13.39 2.28 11.50
C SER A 88 14.89 2.40 11.81
N ILE A 89 15.46 1.44 12.54
CA ILE A 89 16.90 1.38 12.81
C ILE A 89 17.69 1.19 11.50
N LEU A 90 17.29 0.27 10.63
CA LEU A 90 17.95 0.05 9.34
C LEU A 90 17.87 1.29 8.42
N GLY A 91 16.73 1.98 8.42
CA GLY A 91 16.57 3.27 7.74
C GLY A 91 17.50 4.34 8.29
N ALA A 92 17.61 4.44 9.62
CA ALA A 92 18.52 5.38 10.28
C ALA A 92 20.00 5.07 10.01
N VAL A 93 20.40 3.80 10.05
CA VAL A 93 21.77 3.38 9.70
C VAL A 93 22.10 3.73 8.25
N SER A 94 21.16 3.48 7.34
CA SER A 94 21.30 3.83 5.92
C SER A 94 21.41 5.35 5.72
N PHE A 95 20.68 6.12 6.53
CA PHE A 95 20.75 7.59 6.55
C PHE A 95 22.10 8.09 7.06
N ILE A 96 22.62 7.51 8.14
CA ILE A 96 23.96 7.84 8.66
C ILE A 96 25.04 7.51 7.63
N ALA A 97 24.96 6.35 6.98
CA ALA A 97 25.88 5.97 5.91
C ALA A 97 25.84 6.95 4.73
N TYR A 98 24.64 7.38 4.33
CA TYR A 98 24.47 8.43 3.33
C TYR A 98 25.14 9.74 3.77
N LEU A 99 24.88 10.23 4.99
CA LEU A 99 25.50 11.46 5.49
C LEU A 99 27.03 11.37 5.55
N TRP A 100 27.57 10.19 5.90
CA TRP A 100 29.01 9.96 5.85
C TRP A 100 29.56 10.07 4.43
N LEU A 101 28.86 9.49 3.44
CA LEU A 101 29.23 9.60 2.02
C LEU A 101 29.12 11.04 1.50
N VAL A 102 28.24 11.88 2.06
CA VAL A 102 28.11 13.31 1.72
C VAL A 102 29.36 14.09 2.13
N GLY A 103 30.14 13.61 3.11
CA GLY A 103 31.37 14.26 3.58
C GLY A 103 32.47 14.44 2.53
N THR A 104 32.44 13.67 1.44
CA THR A 104 33.35 13.84 0.30
C THR A 104 32.58 14.52 -0.84
N PRO A 105 32.73 15.82 -1.12
CA PRO A 105 31.84 16.53 -2.04
C PRO A 105 31.89 15.98 -3.47
N LEU A 106 30.73 15.94 -4.14
CA LEU A 106 30.64 15.69 -5.58
C LEU A 106 30.44 17.03 -6.30
N ASP A 107 31.22 17.29 -7.34
CA ASP A 107 31.04 18.49 -8.15
C ASP A 107 29.92 18.28 -9.18
N TRP A 108 28.71 18.68 -8.78
CA TRP A 108 27.51 18.61 -9.61
C TRP A 108 27.54 19.52 -10.84
N SER A 109 28.45 20.50 -10.91
CA SER A 109 28.58 21.35 -12.11
C SER A 109 29.35 20.63 -13.24
N ASN A 110 30.12 19.60 -12.89
CA ASN A 110 31.07 18.94 -13.77
C ASN A 110 30.77 17.44 -13.96
N VAL A 111 29.49 17.06 -13.98
CA VAL A 111 29.02 15.66 -14.10
C VAL A 111 29.61 14.93 -15.32
N LEU A 112 29.85 15.63 -16.43
CA LEU A 112 30.38 15.04 -17.66
C LEU A 112 31.85 14.64 -17.58
N VAL A 113 32.60 15.13 -16.59
CA VAL A 113 34.02 14.82 -16.38
C VAL A 113 34.26 14.03 -15.09
N TRP A 114 33.20 13.49 -14.48
CA TRP A 114 33.30 12.63 -13.32
C TRP A 114 34.21 11.43 -13.57
N THR A 115 35.11 11.21 -12.62
CA THR A 115 35.99 10.04 -12.60
C THR A 115 35.20 8.79 -12.19
N LEU A 116 35.84 7.62 -12.32
CA LEU A 116 35.27 6.38 -11.78
C LEU A 116 35.00 6.46 -10.27
N GLY A 117 35.82 7.20 -9.52
CA GLY A 117 35.64 7.42 -8.09
C GLY A 117 34.35 8.20 -7.80
N ASP A 118 34.10 9.27 -8.55
CA ASP A 118 32.88 10.08 -8.43
C ASP A 118 31.63 9.26 -8.76
N LEU A 119 31.70 8.46 -9.83
CA LEU A 119 30.62 7.56 -10.25
C LEU A 119 30.31 6.51 -9.18
N LEU A 120 31.35 5.89 -8.59
CA LEU A 120 31.17 4.93 -7.51
C LEU A 120 30.56 5.58 -6.28
N GLN A 121 31.02 6.78 -5.93
CA GLN A 121 30.49 7.52 -4.80
C GLN A 121 29.03 7.91 -5.00
N PHE A 122 28.68 8.43 -6.19
CA PHE A 122 27.29 8.70 -6.57
C PHE A 122 26.43 7.43 -6.47
N ALA A 123 26.90 6.31 -7.01
CA ALA A 123 26.19 5.03 -6.93
C ALA A 123 25.95 4.59 -5.49
N MET A 124 26.96 4.70 -4.62
CA MET A 124 26.82 4.38 -3.19
C MET A 124 25.82 5.29 -2.49
N ARG A 125 25.85 6.61 -2.74
CA ARG A 125 24.83 7.55 -2.21
C ARG A 125 23.44 7.14 -2.67
N PHE A 126 23.29 6.86 -3.96
CA PHE A 126 22.02 6.49 -4.56
C PHE A 126 21.46 5.19 -3.97
N ILE A 127 22.30 4.18 -3.76
CA ILE A 127 21.95 2.93 -3.06
C ILE A 127 21.52 3.21 -1.62
N SER A 128 22.25 4.06 -0.89
CA SER A 128 21.84 4.45 0.46
C SER A 128 20.48 5.13 0.48
N ILE A 129 20.18 6.03 -0.48
CA ILE A 129 18.86 6.65 -0.61
C ILE A 129 17.76 5.61 -0.88
N PHE A 130 18.00 4.64 -1.74
CA PHE A 130 17.05 3.55 -1.94
C PHE A 130 16.77 2.76 -0.67
N PHE A 131 17.80 2.46 0.13
CA PHE A 131 17.61 1.80 1.41
C PHE A 131 16.83 2.67 2.39
N ILE A 132 17.11 3.97 2.48
CA ILE A 132 16.36 4.91 3.32
C ILE A 132 14.87 4.91 2.96
N ILE A 133 14.54 5.04 1.67
CA ILE A 133 13.15 5.01 1.17
C ILE A 133 12.49 3.67 1.48
N THR A 134 13.19 2.55 1.20
CA THR A 134 12.67 1.19 1.41
C THR A 134 12.38 0.91 2.88
N PHE A 135 13.29 1.30 3.78
CA PHE A 135 13.17 1.03 5.20
C PHE A 135 12.17 1.95 5.90
N PHE A 136 11.99 3.19 5.44
CA PHE A 136 10.99 4.10 5.98
C PHE A 136 9.61 4.00 5.30
N TYR A 137 9.47 3.29 4.18
CA TYR A 137 8.17 3.09 3.52
C TYR A 137 7.09 2.48 4.45
N PRO A 138 7.36 1.41 5.24
CA PRO A 138 6.39 0.89 6.19
C PRO A 138 5.88 1.92 7.20
N LEU A 139 6.72 2.89 7.59
CA LEU A 139 6.32 3.95 8.52
C LEU A 139 5.20 4.82 7.93
N GLY A 140 5.26 5.12 6.63
CA GLY A 140 4.19 5.83 5.93
C GLY A 140 2.85 5.10 5.99
N ARG A 141 2.86 3.78 5.75
CA ARG A 141 1.65 2.94 5.89
C ARG A 141 1.14 2.90 7.32
N PHE A 142 2.03 2.83 8.31
CA PHE A 142 1.65 2.85 9.73
C PHE A 142 0.99 4.18 10.11
N ILE A 143 1.60 5.31 9.74
CA ILE A 143 1.07 6.66 9.98
C ILE A 143 -0.29 6.82 9.29
N ALA A 144 -0.40 6.46 8.01
CA ALA A 144 -1.65 6.53 7.26
C ALA A 144 -2.75 5.67 7.90
N GLY A 145 -2.43 4.46 8.34
CA GLY A 145 -3.35 3.56 9.04
C GLY A 145 -3.88 4.19 10.33
N THR A 146 -2.97 4.70 11.16
CA THR A 146 -3.30 5.36 12.44
C THR A 146 -4.20 6.59 12.23
N ILE A 147 -3.84 7.50 11.31
CA ILE A 147 -4.61 8.72 11.04
C ILE A 147 -6.01 8.41 10.50
N LEU A 148 -6.13 7.37 9.67
CA LEU A 148 -7.39 7.05 8.98
C LEU A 148 -8.24 5.99 9.72
N GLY A 149 -7.76 5.48 10.86
CA GLY A 149 -8.45 4.44 11.63
C GLY A 149 -8.49 3.08 10.93
N ILE A 150 -7.51 2.78 10.08
CA ILE A 150 -7.33 1.48 9.44
C ILE A 150 -6.20 0.76 10.19
N ARG A 151 -6.55 -0.30 10.90
CA ARG A 151 -5.61 -1.01 11.77
C ARG A 151 -4.59 -1.79 10.95
N ILE A 152 -3.38 -1.87 11.48
CA ILE A 152 -2.30 -2.70 10.95
C ILE A 152 -2.17 -3.92 11.85
N GLU A 153 -2.26 -5.11 11.26
CA GLU A 153 -2.20 -6.38 11.97
C GLU A 153 -0.75 -6.74 12.33
N GLY A 154 0.17 -6.52 11.39
CA GLY A 154 1.57 -6.89 11.59
C GLY A 154 2.44 -6.60 10.39
N PHE A 155 3.67 -7.08 10.48
CA PHE A 155 4.65 -6.99 9.41
C PHE A 155 4.61 -8.25 8.54
N CYS A 156 4.77 -8.10 7.24
CA CYS A 156 4.70 -9.21 6.29
C CYS A 156 5.52 -8.92 5.03
N ARG A 157 5.55 -9.89 4.12
CA ARG A 157 6.06 -9.69 2.77
C ARG A 157 4.93 -9.33 1.82
N ASP A 158 5.21 -8.44 0.89
CA ASP A 158 4.25 -8.08 -0.15
C ASP A 158 4.27 -9.08 -1.33
N GLU A 159 3.38 -8.85 -2.29
CA GLU A 159 3.78 -8.67 -3.69
C GLU A 159 5.01 -9.39 -4.28
N TYR A 160 6.10 -8.68 -4.10
CA TYR A 160 7.40 -8.83 -4.72
C TYR A 160 8.45 -9.26 -3.66
N TYR A 161 7.98 -9.79 -2.53
CA TYR A 161 8.77 -10.17 -1.36
C TYR A 161 9.42 -8.99 -0.62
N GLU A 162 8.92 -7.78 -0.83
CA GLU A 162 9.36 -6.57 -0.15
C GLU A 162 8.76 -6.48 1.27
N PRO A 163 9.49 -5.89 2.23
CA PRO A 163 9.01 -5.70 3.59
C PRO A 163 7.83 -4.70 3.62
N THR A 164 6.71 -5.11 4.19
CA THR A 164 5.51 -4.26 4.26
C THR A 164 4.64 -4.56 5.48
N LEU A 165 3.52 -3.86 5.59
CA LEU A 165 2.54 -4.00 6.66
C LEU A 165 1.27 -4.69 6.18
N LYS A 166 0.82 -5.71 6.91
CA LYS A 166 -0.46 -6.39 6.71
C LYS A 166 -1.56 -5.53 7.33
N ILE A 167 -2.49 -5.11 6.49
CA ILE A 167 -3.70 -4.37 6.90
C ILE A 167 -4.71 -5.34 7.53
N ASP A 168 -5.24 -5.00 8.70
CA ASP A 168 -6.41 -5.67 9.29
C ASP A 168 -7.62 -5.48 8.37
N TYR A 169 -8.04 -6.56 7.70
CA TYR A 169 -9.01 -6.41 6.61
C TYR A 169 -10.40 -6.02 7.07
N VAL A 170 -10.76 -6.36 8.31
CA VAL A 170 -12.04 -5.96 8.92
C VAL A 170 -12.10 -4.45 9.04
N SER A 171 -11.14 -3.82 9.74
CA SER A 171 -11.11 -2.35 9.85
C SER A 171 -11.01 -1.66 8.50
N PHE A 172 -10.27 -2.25 7.55
CA PHE A 172 -10.19 -1.74 6.19
C PHE A 172 -11.53 -1.78 5.45
N LEU A 173 -12.27 -2.90 5.48
CA LEU A 173 -13.58 -3.00 4.82
C LEU A 173 -14.64 -2.12 5.49
N LYS A 174 -14.57 -1.93 6.81
CA LYS A 174 -15.44 -1.01 7.57
C LYS A 174 -15.14 0.46 7.27
N ALA A 175 -13.90 0.82 6.94
CA ALA A 175 -13.54 2.18 6.61
C ALA A 175 -14.21 2.64 5.31
N PRO A 176 -14.80 3.86 5.23
CA PRO A 176 -15.45 4.33 4.02
C PRO A 176 -14.45 4.50 2.86
N PRO A 177 -14.90 4.44 1.59
CA PRO A 177 -14.01 4.49 0.43
C PRO A 177 -13.06 5.70 0.40
N GLN A 178 -13.52 6.85 0.91
CA GLN A 178 -12.68 8.05 1.03
C GLN A 178 -11.44 7.80 1.90
N LYS A 179 -11.60 7.19 3.08
CA LYS A 179 -10.47 6.88 3.98
C LYS A 179 -9.54 5.84 3.35
N ARG A 180 -10.08 4.76 2.77
CA ARG A 180 -9.25 3.73 2.09
C ARG A 180 -8.44 4.31 0.93
N LYS A 181 -9.04 5.18 0.13
CA LYS A 181 -8.35 5.87 -0.97
C LYS A 181 -7.19 6.71 -0.44
N TRP A 182 -7.43 7.53 0.58
CA TRP A 182 -6.37 8.37 1.17
C TRP A 182 -5.28 7.55 1.83
N PHE A 183 -5.59 6.38 2.41
CA PHE A 183 -4.59 5.48 2.96
C PHE A 183 -3.52 5.09 1.94
N PHE A 184 -3.94 4.64 0.75
CA PHE A 184 -3.00 4.29 -0.33
C PHE A 184 -2.28 5.52 -0.88
N PHE A 185 -2.96 6.67 -0.98
CA PHE A 185 -2.32 7.91 -1.44
C PHE A 185 -1.18 8.35 -0.52
N PHE A 186 -1.45 8.45 0.80
CA PHE A 186 -0.45 8.83 1.78
C PHE A 186 0.70 7.82 1.84
N SER A 187 0.40 6.53 1.70
CA SER A 187 1.42 5.47 1.72
C SER A 187 2.41 5.59 0.56
N GLY A 188 1.94 5.88 -0.66
CA GLY A 188 2.85 6.10 -1.81
C GLY A 188 3.64 7.41 -1.68
N ILE A 189 2.94 8.52 -1.39
CA ILE A 189 3.59 9.84 -1.25
C ILE A 189 4.64 9.88 -0.14
N TRP A 190 4.52 9.02 0.87
CA TRP A 190 5.54 8.92 1.93
C TRP A 190 6.94 8.64 1.39
N THR A 191 7.07 7.88 0.30
CA THR A 191 8.36 7.61 -0.35
C THR A 191 8.97 8.88 -0.95
N ILE A 192 8.13 9.73 -1.59
CA ILE A 192 8.52 11.05 -2.10
C ILE A 192 8.93 11.97 -0.94
N ILE A 193 8.12 12.04 0.12
CA ILE A 193 8.43 12.86 1.31
C ILE A 193 9.77 12.44 1.91
N THR A 194 9.99 11.14 2.10
CA THR A 194 11.25 10.62 2.65
C THR A 194 12.45 11.03 1.80
N SER A 195 12.32 10.89 0.48
CA SER A 195 13.36 11.26 -0.48
C SER A 195 13.64 12.76 -0.48
N ILE A 196 12.61 13.60 -0.45
CA ILE A 196 12.74 15.07 -0.38
C ILE A 196 13.39 15.50 0.93
N LEU A 197 12.98 14.93 2.08
CA LEU A 197 13.57 15.25 3.38
C LEU A 197 15.06 14.89 3.42
N ALA A 198 15.43 13.71 2.91
CA ALA A 198 16.84 13.33 2.77
C ALA A 198 17.61 14.28 1.85
N GLY A 199 16.98 14.74 0.76
CA GLY A 199 17.54 15.70 -0.19
C GLY A 199 17.79 17.06 0.43
N VAL A 200 16.81 17.60 1.16
CA VAL A 200 16.95 18.87 1.89
C VAL A 200 18.11 18.79 2.87
N ILE A 201 18.20 17.71 3.66
CA ILE A 201 19.31 17.54 4.62
C ILE A 201 20.65 17.40 3.87
N GLY A 202 20.72 16.57 2.83
CA GLY A 202 21.93 16.39 2.02
C GLY A 202 22.43 17.68 1.38
N PHE A 203 21.51 18.50 0.88
CA PHE A 203 21.81 19.79 0.29
C PHE A 203 22.43 20.74 1.31
N PHE A 204 21.87 20.84 2.51
CA PHE A 204 22.42 21.69 3.56
C PHE A 204 23.74 21.17 4.14
N VAL A 205 23.95 19.85 4.18
CA VAL A 205 25.16 19.25 4.76
C VAL A 205 26.34 19.29 3.79
N GLY A 206 26.13 19.10 2.49
CA GLY A 206 27.24 19.02 1.53
C GLY A 206 26.89 19.36 0.08
N GLY A 207 25.79 20.10 -0.15
CA GLY A 207 25.33 20.43 -1.50
C GLY A 207 24.89 19.22 -2.31
N ASP A 208 24.58 18.10 -1.67
CA ASP A 208 24.23 16.86 -2.37
C ASP A 208 22.77 16.88 -2.85
N ILE A 209 22.57 16.67 -4.16
CA ILE A 209 21.24 16.62 -4.76
C ILE A 209 20.77 15.19 -5.09
N THR A 210 21.58 14.16 -4.77
CA THR A 210 21.27 12.76 -5.08
C THR A 210 19.86 12.33 -4.66
N PRO A 211 19.35 12.68 -3.46
CA PRO A 211 18.04 12.21 -3.02
C PRO A 211 16.86 12.89 -3.73
N PHE A 212 17.08 14.00 -4.43
CA PHE A 212 16.03 14.59 -5.27
C PHE A 212 15.79 13.78 -6.54
N ILE A 213 16.79 13.03 -7.03
CA ILE A 213 16.66 12.20 -8.24
C ILE A 213 15.53 11.16 -8.08
N PRO A 214 15.54 10.26 -7.07
CA PRO A 214 14.43 9.32 -6.89
C PRO A 214 13.11 10.03 -6.57
N ALA A 215 13.12 11.16 -5.87
CA ALA A 215 11.91 11.95 -5.62
C ALA A 215 11.24 12.40 -6.93
N VAL A 216 12.03 12.93 -7.87
CA VAL A 216 11.54 13.36 -9.19
C VAL A 216 11.01 12.18 -9.99
N PHE A 217 11.73 11.05 -10.03
CA PHE A 217 11.26 9.83 -10.70
C PHE A 217 9.94 9.33 -10.10
N LEU A 218 9.83 9.30 -8.77
CA LEU A 218 8.61 8.88 -8.07
C LEU A 218 7.44 9.85 -8.35
N ILE A 219 7.67 11.17 -8.33
CA ILE A 219 6.64 12.18 -8.68
C ILE A 219 6.11 11.93 -10.09
N PHE A 220 6.98 11.74 -11.07
CA PHE A 220 6.55 11.48 -12.45
C PHE A 220 5.82 10.14 -12.57
N PHE A 221 6.34 9.07 -11.95
CA PHE A 221 5.73 7.75 -12.00
C PHE A 221 4.36 7.72 -11.32
N GLU A 222 4.28 8.16 -10.06
CA GLU A 222 3.05 8.20 -9.28
C GLU A 222 2.03 9.16 -9.90
N GLY A 223 2.50 10.34 -10.33
CA GLY A 223 1.70 11.33 -11.05
C GLY A 223 1.10 10.75 -12.33
N TYR A 224 1.89 10.08 -13.17
CA TYR A 224 1.42 9.39 -14.36
C TYR A 224 0.36 8.31 -14.03
N VAL A 225 0.57 7.51 -12.99
CA VAL A 225 -0.40 6.50 -12.56
C VAL A 225 -1.72 7.14 -12.13
N ILE A 226 -1.67 8.20 -11.32
CA ILE A 226 -2.86 8.94 -10.88
C ILE A 226 -3.59 9.55 -12.09
N LEU A 227 -2.88 10.23 -12.99
CA LEU A 227 -3.45 10.91 -14.15
C LEU A 227 -4.13 9.95 -15.12
N THR A 228 -3.51 8.79 -15.40
CA THR A 228 -4.10 7.77 -16.29
C THR A 228 -5.28 7.01 -15.67
N GLY A 229 -5.49 7.12 -14.34
CA GLY A 229 -6.57 6.40 -13.66
C GLY A 229 -6.45 4.87 -13.72
N THR A 230 -5.25 4.34 -14.02
CA THR A 230 -4.99 2.90 -14.11
C THR A 230 -5.07 2.26 -12.73
N ALA A 231 -5.71 1.09 -12.63
CA ALA A 231 -5.94 0.37 -11.36
C ALA A 231 -5.23 -1.01 -11.33
N LYS A 232 -4.24 -1.19 -12.21
CA LYS A 232 -3.43 -2.41 -12.32
C LYS A 232 -2.60 -2.59 -11.04
N LYS A 233 -2.40 -3.85 -10.65
CA LYS A 233 -1.68 -4.22 -9.42
C LYS A 233 -0.20 -3.81 -9.48
N SER A 234 0.43 -3.93 -10.66
CA SER A 234 1.81 -3.51 -10.95
C SER A 234 2.07 -1.99 -10.91
N ARG A 235 1.13 -1.18 -10.42
CA ARG A 235 1.24 0.27 -10.31
C ARG A 235 1.33 0.73 -8.85
N GLY A 236 1.69 -0.19 -7.96
CA GLY A 236 1.91 0.06 -6.53
C GLY A 236 0.70 0.70 -5.84
N GLU A 237 0.99 1.54 -4.86
CA GLU A 237 0.00 2.23 -4.04
C GLU A 237 -0.94 3.12 -4.87
N MET A 238 -0.43 3.79 -5.91
CA MET A 238 -1.26 4.67 -6.75
C MET A 238 -2.26 3.89 -7.63
N GLY A 239 -1.93 2.64 -7.99
CA GLY A 239 -2.90 1.71 -8.60
C GLY A 239 -4.04 1.35 -7.64
N HIS A 240 -3.72 1.15 -6.36
CA HIS A 240 -4.72 0.91 -5.31
C HIS A 240 -5.56 2.16 -5.02
N TYR A 241 -4.95 3.35 -4.96
CA TYR A 241 -5.65 4.64 -4.88
C TYR A 241 -6.69 4.79 -5.98
N ASN A 242 -6.32 4.58 -7.25
CA ASN A 242 -7.24 4.69 -8.38
C ASN A 242 -8.38 3.67 -8.33
N ARG A 243 -8.11 2.46 -7.81
CA ARG A 243 -9.15 1.45 -7.60
C ARG A 243 -10.18 1.92 -6.56
N GLU A 244 -9.71 2.41 -5.42
CA GLU A 244 -10.60 2.91 -4.36
C GLU A 244 -11.33 4.20 -4.80
N LYS A 245 -10.69 5.07 -5.60
CA LYS A 245 -11.34 6.23 -6.25
C LYS A 245 -12.52 5.81 -7.15
N LYS A 246 -12.37 4.71 -7.92
CA LYS A 246 -13.48 4.16 -8.73
C LYS A 246 -14.61 3.60 -7.86
N ILE A 247 -14.27 2.95 -6.74
CA ILE A 247 -15.24 2.44 -5.78
C ILE A 247 -16.00 3.59 -5.12
N GLU A 248 -15.30 4.65 -4.70
CA GLU A 248 -15.89 5.85 -4.10
C GLU A 248 -16.93 6.50 -5.00
N ARG A 249 -16.66 6.62 -6.31
CA ARG A 249 -17.64 7.19 -7.27
C ARG A 249 -18.95 6.40 -7.31
N VAL A 250 -18.85 5.07 -7.39
CA VAL A 250 -20.03 4.18 -7.40
C VAL A 250 -20.78 4.26 -6.07
N TRP A 251 -20.04 4.30 -4.96
CA TRP A 251 -20.58 4.40 -3.62
C TRP A 251 -21.36 5.72 -3.41
N LYS A 252 -20.78 6.87 -3.78
CA LYS A 252 -21.45 8.18 -3.71
C LYS A 252 -22.74 8.23 -4.54
N LYS A 253 -22.72 7.67 -5.76
CA LYS A 253 -23.92 7.59 -6.61
C LYS A 253 -25.04 6.74 -5.98
N ARG A 254 -24.69 5.69 -5.23
CA ARG A 254 -25.68 4.87 -4.53
C ARG A 254 -26.29 5.59 -3.34
N LEU A 255 -25.47 6.33 -2.58
CA LEU A 255 -25.94 7.15 -1.47
C LEU A 255 -26.88 8.27 -1.92
N SER A 256 -26.58 8.96 -3.03
CA SER A 256 -27.47 9.99 -3.56
C SER A 256 -28.84 9.40 -3.94
N ASN A 257 -28.86 8.18 -4.49
CA ASN A 257 -30.10 7.51 -4.86
C ASN A 257 -30.90 6.96 -3.66
N GLN A 258 -30.30 6.83 -2.48
CA GLN A 258 -31.00 6.41 -1.26
C GLN A 258 -31.63 7.57 -0.51
N THR A 259 -31.18 8.80 -0.79
CA THR A 259 -31.61 10.03 -0.13
C THR A 259 -32.60 10.85 -0.96
N SER A 260 -32.78 10.50 -2.24
CA SER A 260 -33.82 11.04 -3.13
C SER A 260 -35.07 10.18 -3.08
#